data_AF-A0AAU2G5S1-F1
#
_entry.id   AF-A0AAU2G5S1-F1
#
_cell.length_a   1.000
_cell.length_b   1.000
_cell.length_c   1.000
_cell.angle_alpha   90.00
_cell.angle_beta   90.00
_cell.angle_gamma   90.00
#
_symmetry.space_group_name_H-M   'P 1'
#
loop_
_entity.id
_entity.type
_entity.pdbx_description
1 polymer ?
#
loop_
_entity_poly.entity_id
_entity_poly.type
_entity_poly.pdbx_seq_one_letter_code
_entity_poly.pdbx_strand_id
1 'polypeptide(L)'
;MSDEARAGFDGWGRDAHGATWITWAELTAVDWDEGAAEVDECVHEYRRGPDGSWELYGRNSSLTRFAEVSGLSGPRDLYRAGRTQPEGSEWYDGDRLFRVGRLTRKQAVPDSDWGAVWAVMRTLAGLHGDEGVRLVVWFDC
;
A
#
# COMPACT_ATOMS: atom_id res chain seq x y z
N MET A 1 21.90 -13.00 -4.44
CA MET A 1 21.53 -13.83 -3.27
C MET A 1 22.77 -14.58 -2.80
N SER A 2 23.13 -14.54 -1.51
CA SER A 2 24.09 -15.50 -0.95
C SER A 2 23.34 -16.77 -0.53
N ASP A 3 23.94 -17.94 -0.75
CA ASP A 3 23.31 -19.24 -0.47
C ASP A 3 22.94 -19.42 1.00
N GLU A 4 23.65 -18.73 1.90
CA GLU A 4 23.48 -18.79 3.35
C GLU A 4 22.14 -18.19 3.83
N ALA A 5 21.70 -17.09 3.21
CA ALA A 5 20.41 -16.47 3.53
C ALA A 5 19.23 -17.33 3.06
N ARG A 6 19.39 -18.07 1.94
CA ARG A 6 18.36 -19.00 1.44
C ARG A 6 18.22 -20.21 2.37
N ALA A 7 19.35 -20.76 2.84
CA ALA A 7 19.35 -21.89 3.76
C ALA A 7 18.71 -21.55 5.13
N GLY A 8 18.87 -20.32 5.61
CA GLY A 8 18.22 -19.85 6.83
C GLY A 8 16.68 -19.77 6.70
N PHE A 9 16.18 -19.36 5.54
CA PHE A 9 14.75 -19.27 5.24
C PHE A 9 14.07 -20.64 5.13
N ASP A 10 14.73 -21.62 4.52
CA ASP A 10 14.22 -23.00 4.45
C ASP A 10 13.97 -23.60 5.85
N GLY A 11 14.69 -23.10 6.87
CA GLY A 11 14.50 -23.47 8.28
C GLY A 11 13.25 -22.89 8.95
N TRP A 12 12.61 -21.86 8.38
CA TRP A 12 11.41 -21.23 8.93
C TRP A 12 10.11 -21.99 8.57
N GLY A 13 10.21 -23.01 7.72
CA GLY A 13 9.18 -24.04 7.57
C GLY A 13 7.87 -23.59 6.92
N ARG A 14 6.84 -24.45 7.05
CA ARG A 14 5.53 -24.37 6.39
C ARG A 14 4.64 -23.20 6.84
N ASP A 15 5.07 -22.44 7.84
CA ASP A 15 4.27 -21.37 8.47
C ASP A 15 4.52 -19.99 7.85
N ALA A 16 5.58 -19.83 7.05
CA ALA A 16 5.87 -18.60 6.30
C ALA A 16 5.34 -18.70 4.86
N HIS A 17 4.06 -18.36 4.64
CA HIS A 17 3.49 -18.30 3.30
C HIS A 17 3.77 -16.94 2.62
N GLY A 18 4.21 -16.98 1.36
CA GLY A 18 4.31 -15.79 0.51
C GLY A 18 5.38 -14.77 0.92
N ALA A 19 6.42 -15.19 1.64
CA ALA A 19 7.50 -14.29 2.02
C ALA A 19 8.18 -13.68 0.78
N THR A 20 8.24 -12.36 0.75
CA THR A 20 8.98 -11.60 -0.28
C THR A 20 10.10 -10.81 0.39
N TRP A 21 11.18 -10.62 -0.35
CA TRP A 21 12.33 -9.84 0.09
C TRP A 21 12.68 -8.76 -0.92
N ILE A 22 13.20 -7.64 -0.42
CA ILE A 22 13.76 -6.56 -1.23
C ILE A 22 14.95 -5.96 -0.48
N THR A 23 16.09 -5.75 -1.16
CA THR A 23 17.26 -5.10 -0.57
C THR A 23 17.03 -3.60 -0.41
N TRP A 24 17.83 -2.93 0.42
CA TRP A 24 17.79 -1.47 0.48
C TRP A 24 18.24 -0.83 -0.85
N ALA A 25 19.23 -1.44 -1.53
CA ALA A 25 19.63 -1.03 -2.87
C ALA A 25 18.45 -1.07 -3.87
N GLU A 26 17.72 -2.18 -3.92
CA GLU A 26 16.53 -2.32 -4.76
C GLU A 26 15.45 -1.30 -4.35
N LEU A 27 15.17 -1.17 -3.05
CA LEU A 27 14.12 -0.29 -2.52
C LEU A 27 14.38 1.20 -2.81
N THR A 28 15.65 1.64 -2.77
CA THR A 28 16.01 3.02 -3.12
C THR A 28 15.96 3.32 -4.61
N ALA A 29 16.04 2.30 -5.46
CA ALA A 29 15.93 2.41 -6.90
C ALA A 29 14.47 2.31 -7.42
N VAL A 30 13.52 1.96 -6.55
CA VAL A 30 12.10 1.85 -6.90
C VAL A 30 11.54 3.20 -7.40
N ASP A 31 10.84 3.15 -8.53
CA ASP A 31 9.91 4.23 -8.89
C ASP A 31 8.69 4.17 -7.96
N TRP A 32 8.62 5.11 -7.03
CA TRP A 32 7.59 5.17 -6.00
C TRP A 32 6.26 5.72 -6.49
N ASP A 33 6.29 6.44 -7.62
CA ASP A 33 5.10 7.01 -8.26
C ASP A 33 4.47 6.05 -9.27
N GLU A 34 5.14 4.92 -9.57
CA GLU A 34 4.57 3.86 -10.39
C GLU A 34 3.28 3.30 -9.75
N GLY A 35 2.22 3.27 -10.57
CA GLY A 35 0.94 2.69 -10.20
C GLY A 35 0.96 1.17 -10.15
N ALA A 36 0.11 0.58 -9.32
CA ALA A 36 -0.10 -0.86 -9.29
C ALA A 36 -0.55 -1.39 -10.66
N ALA A 37 -0.18 -2.64 -10.94
CA ALA A 37 -0.58 -3.33 -12.17
C ALA A 37 -2.11 -3.50 -12.26
N GLU A 38 -2.77 -3.69 -11.12
CA GLU A 38 -4.19 -3.93 -10.98
C GLU A 38 -4.87 -2.85 -10.14
N VAL A 39 -6.17 -2.69 -10.35
CA VAL A 39 -7.04 -1.80 -9.57
C VAL A 39 -7.10 -2.31 -8.13
N ASP A 40 -7.00 -1.40 -7.15
CA ASP A 40 -7.21 -1.77 -5.75
C ASP A 40 -8.69 -2.10 -5.53
N GLU A 41 -8.97 -3.15 -4.76
CA GLU A 41 -10.33 -3.57 -4.48
C GLU A 41 -11.07 -2.59 -3.58
N CYS A 42 -10.34 -1.75 -2.84
CA CYS A 42 -10.91 -0.76 -1.93
C CYS A 42 -11.38 0.50 -2.67
N VAL A 43 -12.30 1.24 -2.05
CA VAL A 43 -12.48 2.66 -2.39
C VAL A 43 -11.42 3.49 -1.67
N HIS A 44 -10.92 4.54 -2.33
CA HIS A 44 -9.95 5.48 -1.78
C HIS A 44 -10.65 6.78 -1.41
N GLU A 45 -10.51 7.22 -0.17
CA GLU A 45 -10.91 8.55 0.27
C GLU A 45 -9.73 9.51 0.05
N TYR A 46 -9.97 10.57 -0.71
CA TYR A 46 -9.09 11.71 -0.87
C TYR A 46 -9.69 12.91 -0.15
N ARG A 47 -8.83 13.75 0.44
CA ARG A 47 -9.21 15.01 1.06
C ARG A 47 -8.50 16.17 0.39
N ARG A 48 -9.16 17.33 0.39
CA ARG A 48 -8.61 18.51 -0.24
C ARG A 48 -7.59 19.19 0.68
N GLY A 49 -6.36 19.34 0.20
CA GLY A 49 -5.30 20.06 0.88
C GLY A 49 -5.50 21.58 0.86
N PRO A 50 -4.71 22.34 1.63
CA PRO A 50 -4.79 23.81 1.67
C PRO A 50 -4.53 24.50 0.33
N ASP A 51 -3.76 23.87 -0.55
CA ASP A 51 -3.45 24.33 -1.90
C ASP A 51 -4.52 23.91 -2.94
N GLY A 52 -5.56 23.20 -2.50
CA GLY A 52 -6.63 22.72 -3.35
C GLY A 52 -6.37 21.37 -4.02
N SER A 53 -5.19 20.76 -3.80
CA SER A 53 -4.84 19.43 -4.31
C SER A 53 -5.60 18.31 -3.57
N TRP A 54 -5.70 17.14 -4.20
CA TRP A 54 -6.33 15.96 -3.60
C TRP A 54 -5.25 15.06 -3.00
N GLU A 55 -5.29 14.84 -1.69
CA GLU A 55 -4.37 13.97 -0.96
C GLU A 55 -5.09 12.70 -0.53
N LEU A 56 -4.45 11.53 -0.74
CA LEU A 56 -5.01 10.26 -0.29
C LEU A 56 -5.08 10.27 1.25
N TYR A 57 -6.29 10.20 1.78
CA TYR A 57 -6.54 10.10 3.22
C TYR A 57 -6.51 8.65 3.70
N GLY A 58 -7.11 7.73 2.93
CA GLY A 58 -7.12 6.33 3.32
C GLY A 58 -7.94 5.43 2.40
N ARG A 59 -7.83 4.13 2.65
CA ARG A 59 -8.61 3.08 1.97
C ARG A 59 -9.80 2.71 2.84
N ASN A 60 -10.96 2.45 2.22
CA ASN A 60 -12.20 2.08 2.91
C ASN A 60 -12.49 2.95 4.15
N SER A 61 -12.14 4.22 4.05
CA SER A 61 -12.38 5.21 5.09
C SER A 61 -13.76 5.82 4.90
N SER A 62 -14.39 6.21 6.01
CA SER A 62 -15.69 6.87 5.99
C SER A 62 -16.78 6.11 5.21
N LEU A 63 -16.80 4.77 5.26
CA LEU A 63 -17.70 3.94 4.44
C LEU A 63 -19.19 4.28 4.60
N THR A 64 -19.62 4.76 5.76
CA THR A 64 -20.99 5.26 5.96
C THR A 64 -21.28 6.45 5.04
N ARG A 65 -20.35 7.41 4.96
CA ARG A 65 -20.50 8.57 4.07
C ARG A 65 -20.38 8.16 2.60
N PHE A 66 -19.46 7.25 2.29
CA PHE A 66 -19.36 6.67 0.94
C PHE A 66 -20.68 6.01 0.51
N ALA A 67 -21.33 5.27 1.39
CA ALA A 67 -22.64 4.66 1.12
C ALA A 67 -23.72 5.70 0.78
N GLU A 68 -23.76 6.80 1.55
CA GLU A 68 -24.71 7.89 1.32
C GLU A 68 -24.52 8.54 -0.07
N VAL A 69 -23.28 8.81 -0.48
CA VAL A 69 -23.00 9.53 -1.74
C VAL A 69 -22.99 8.63 -2.98
N SER A 70 -22.69 7.34 -2.81
CA SER A 70 -22.69 6.37 -3.91
C SER A 70 -24.04 5.69 -4.11
N GLY A 71 -24.91 5.71 -3.11
CA GLY A 71 -26.17 4.94 -3.09
C GLY A 71 -25.95 3.43 -2.91
N LEU A 72 -24.71 2.97 -2.73
CA LEU A 72 -24.40 1.58 -2.46
C LEU A 72 -24.80 1.22 -1.02
N SER A 73 -25.46 0.09 -0.85
CA SER A 73 -25.94 -0.38 0.45
C SER A 73 -25.39 -1.75 0.85
N GLY A 74 -24.86 -2.51 -0.11
CA GLY A 74 -24.24 -3.81 0.13
C GLY A 74 -22.92 -3.67 0.89
N PRO A 75 -22.74 -4.29 2.09
CA PRO A 75 -21.48 -4.18 2.83
C PRO A 75 -20.25 -4.64 2.04
N ARG A 76 -20.41 -5.66 1.20
CA ARG A 76 -19.34 -6.13 0.30
C ARG A 76 -19.06 -5.14 -0.83
N ASP A 77 -20.09 -4.51 -1.39
CA ASP A 77 -19.93 -3.53 -2.47
C ASP A 77 -19.28 -2.25 -1.94
N LEU A 78 -19.51 -1.90 -0.67
CA LEU A 78 -18.83 -0.80 0.00
C LEU A 78 -17.36 -1.12 0.31
N TYR A 79 -17.10 -2.26 0.93
CA TYR A 79 -15.74 -2.64 1.35
C TYR A 79 -14.84 -3.08 0.17
N ARG A 80 -15.43 -3.53 -0.93
CA ARG A 80 -14.73 -3.98 -2.15
C ARG A 80 -15.22 -3.25 -3.38
N ALA A 81 -15.43 -1.94 -3.27
CA ALA A 81 -15.97 -1.13 -4.36
C ALA A 81 -15.15 -1.25 -5.65
N GLY A 82 -13.83 -1.41 -5.58
CA GLY A 82 -12.98 -1.60 -6.75
C GLY A 82 -13.17 -2.92 -7.49
N ARG A 83 -13.88 -3.90 -6.90
CA ARG A 83 -14.30 -5.12 -7.62
C ARG A 83 -15.58 -4.93 -8.43
N THR A 84 -16.43 -3.97 -8.05
CA THR A 84 -17.78 -3.83 -8.61
C THR A 84 -17.95 -2.55 -9.41
N GLN A 85 -17.15 -1.53 -9.12
CA GLN A 85 -17.16 -0.24 -9.80
C GLN A 85 -15.99 -0.15 -10.79
N PRO A 86 -16.18 0.43 -11.97
CA PRO A 86 -15.09 0.67 -12.92
C PRO A 86 -13.96 1.55 -12.33
N GLU A 87 -12.74 1.32 -12.80
CA GLU A 87 -11.61 2.22 -12.56
C GLU A 87 -11.96 3.65 -13.00
N GLY A 88 -11.65 4.64 -12.15
CA GLY A 88 -11.97 6.05 -12.39
C GLY A 88 -13.36 6.47 -11.94
N SER A 89 -14.16 5.58 -11.35
CA SER A 89 -15.42 5.98 -10.70
C SER A 89 -15.14 6.94 -9.55
N GLU A 90 -15.89 8.04 -9.49
CA GLU A 90 -15.70 9.14 -8.54
C GLU A 90 -17.01 9.56 -7.89
N TRP A 91 -16.95 9.86 -6.59
CA TRP A 91 -18.05 10.44 -5.82
C TRP A 91 -17.53 11.62 -5.00
N TYR A 92 -17.98 12.82 -5.37
CA TYR A 92 -17.59 14.06 -4.70
C TYR A 92 -18.49 14.35 -3.51
N ASP A 93 -17.86 14.81 -2.43
CA ASP A 93 -18.53 15.21 -1.20
C ASP A 93 -17.81 16.42 -0.60
N GLY A 94 -17.99 17.58 -1.22
CA GLY A 94 -17.37 18.84 -0.78
C GLY A 94 -15.84 18.80 -0.86
N ASP A 95 -15.19 18.73 0.30
CA ASP A 95 -13.73 18.62 0.46
C ASP A 95 -13.22 17.18 0.46
N ARG A 96 -14.10 16.21 0.15
CA ARG A 96 -13.80 14.79 0.04
C ARG A 96 -14.10 14.28 -1.37
N LEU A 97 -13.33 13.30 -1.77
CA LEU A 97 -13.52 12.55 -3.01
C LEU A 97 -13.33 11.08 -2.69
N PHE A 98 -14.32 10.26 -3.03
CA PHE A 98 -14.15 8.81 -3.08
C PHE A 98 -13.83 8.41 -4.51
N ARG A 99 -12.79 7.61 -4.72
CA ARG A 99 -12.38 7.15 -6.04
C ARG A 99 -12.04 5.67 -6.02
N VAL A 100 -12.40 4.96 -7.09
CA VAL A 100 -11.85 3.63 -7.39
C VAL A 100 -10.70 3.79 -8.38
N GLY A 101 -9.55 3.20 -8.05
CA GLY A 101 -8.37 3.28 -8.91
C GLY A 101 -7.20 2.45 -8.44
N ARG A 102 -6.06 2.62 -9.13
CA ARG A 102 -4.78 2.06 -8.71
C ARG A 102 -4.13 2.95 -7.66
N LEU A 103 -3.40 2.33 -6.75
CA LEU A 103 -2.49 3.03 -5.85
C LEU A 103 -1.10 3.08 -6.45
N THR A 104 -0.37 4.17 -6.21
CA THR A 104 1.08 4.15 -6.39
C THR A 104 1.74 3.34 -5.28
N ARG A 105 2.99 2.90 -5.50
CA ARG A 105 3.76 2.21 -4.45
C ARG A 105 3.86 3.05 -3.19
N LYS A 106 4.08 4.36 -3.33
CA LYS A 106 4.14 5.29 -2.20
C LYS A 106 2.84 5.32 -1.39
N GLN A 107 1.69 5.25 -2.06
CA GLN A 107 0.39 5.25 -1.41
C GLN A 107 0.08 3.92 -0.71
N ALA A 108 0.63 2.80 -1.20
CA ALA A 108 0.43 1.49 -0.57
C ALA A 108 1.18 1.35 0.76
N VAL A 109 2.31 2.05 0.92
CA VAL A 109 3.16 2.04 2.12
C VAL A 109 3.50 3.47 2.56
N PRO A 110 2.50 4.26 3.01
CA PRO A 110 2.68 5.67 3.29
C PRO A 110 3.65 5.89 4.47
N ASP A 111 4.38 7.01 4.44
CA ASP A 111 5.37 7.35 5.48
C ASP A 111 4.75 7.47 6.88
N SER A 112 3.45 7.79 6.99
CA SER A 112 2.73 7.82 8.27
C SER A 112 2.77 6.49 9.00
N ASP A 113 2.79 5.39 8.24
CA ASP A 113 2.68 4.02 8.75
C ASP A 113 4.04 3.31 8.66
N TRP A 114 4.80 3.57 7.59
CA TRP A 114 6.06 2.88 7.27
C TRP A 114 7.32 3.69 7.53
N GLY A 115 7.23 4.98 7.87
CA GLY A 115 8.38 5.86 8.04
C GLY A 115 9.41 5.33 9.04
N ALA A 116 8.96 4.70 10.12
CA ALA A 116 9.84 4.04 11.09
C ALA A 116 10.61 2.86 10.49
N VAL A 117 9.96 2.04 9.65
CA VAL A 117 10.60 0.92 8.93
C VAL A 117 11.67 1.46 8.00
N TRP A 118 11.37 2.50 7.23
CA TRP A 118 12.32 3.16 6.33
C TRP A 118 13.53 3.75 7.07
N ALA A 119 13.31 4.36 8.24
CA ALA A 119 14.39 4.89 9.06
C ALA A 119 15.32 3.79 9.59
N VAL A 120 14.76 2.67 10.05
CA VAL A 120 15.54 1.51 10.51
C VAL A 120 16.35 0.92 9.36
N MET A 121 15.73 0.65 8.22
CA MET A 121 16.42 0.09 7.06
C MET A 121 17.57 0.99 6.60
N ARG A 122 17.34 2.30 6.49
CA ARG A 122 18.37 3.28 6.12
C ARG A 122 19.54 3.28 7.10
N THR A 123 19.25 3.19 8.40
CA THR A 123 20.29 3.14 9.44
C THR A 123 21.13 1.87 9.31
N LEU A 124 20.49 0.71 9.15
CA LEU A 124 21.18 -0.56 8.98
C LEU A 124 21.99 -0.58 7.68
N ALA A 125 21.49 0.01 6.61
CA ALA A 125 22.18 0.06 5.32
C ALA A 125 23.46 0.89 5.42
N GLY A 126 23.44 1.99 6.18
CA GLY A 126 24.65 2.76 6.49
C GLY A 126 25.73 1.95 7.25
N LEU A 127 25.34 0.93 8.01
CA LEU A 127 26.26 0.08 8.78
C LEU A 127 26.72 -1.17 8.02
N HIS A 128 25.85 -1.75 7.20
CA HIS A 128 26.04 -3.06 6.58
C HIS A 128 26.10 -3.04 5.05
N GLY A 129 25.97 -1.85 4.44
CA GLY A 129 25.85 -1.66 2.99
C GLY A 129 24.43 -1.91 2.48
N ASP A 130 24.07 -1.26 1.37
CA ASP A 130 22.72 -1.27 0.81
C ASP A 130 22.25 -2.67 0.36
N GLU A 131 23.19 -3.55 -0.03
CA GLU A 131 22.94 -4.95 -0.36
C GLU A 131 22.86 -5.87 0.88
N GLY A 132 23.38 -5.40 2.01
CA GLY A 132 23.46 -6.14 3.27
C GLY A 132 22.18 -6.07 4.12
N VAL A 133 21.21 -5.24 3.72
CA VAL A 133 19.94 -5.05 4.44
C VAL A 133 18.77 -5.41 3.55
N ARG A 134 17.81 -6.15 4.11
CA ARG A 134 16.60 -6.59 3.41
C ARG A 134 15.36 -6.37 4.25
N LEU A 135 14.29 -5.92 3.59
CA LEU A 135 12.94 -6.03 4.14
C LEU A 135 12.40 -7.40 3.81
N VAL A 136 11.85 -8.09 4.81
CA VAL A 136 11.11 -9.34 4.63
C VAL A 136 9.69 -9.09 5.09
N VAL A 137 8.72 -9.33 4.22
CA VAL A 137 7.29 -9.24 4.55
C VAL A 137 6.68 -10.62 4.32
N TRP A 138 5.93 -11.10 5.30
CA TRP A 138 5.11 -12.29 5.21
C TRP A 138 3.68 -11.94 5.60
N PHE A 139 2.74 -12.78 5.19
CA PHE A 139 1.33 -12.62 5.50
C PHE A 139 0.85 -13.87 6.24
N ASP A 140 0.24 -13.66 7.40
CA ASP A 140 -0.45 -14.72 8.11
C ASP A 140 -1.75 -15.07 7.34
N CYS A 141 -2.06 -16.36 7.29
CA CYS A 141 -3.24 -16.91 6.62
C CYS A 141 -4.46 -17.04 7.55
#